data_AF-A0A661IJX5-F1
#
_entry.id   AF-A0A661IJX5-F1
#
_cell.length_a   1.000
_cell.length_b   1.000
_cell.length_c   1.000
_cell.angle_alpha   90.00
_cell.angle_beta   90.00
_cell.angle_gamma   90.00
#
_symmetry.space_group_name_H-M   'P 1'
#
loop_
_entity.id
_entity.type
_entity.pdbx_description
1 polymer ?
#
loop_
_entity_poly.entity_id
_entity_poly.type
_entity_poly.pdbx_seq_one_letter_code
_entity_poly.pdbx_strand_id
1 'polypeptide(L)'
;MRATELHVELLEFCQDAERLLYAAYKQCYSPRFAAEIWKEMGDEGRRRAFLREMLASGHTSPLEHVKFTFAIEGVSRALSHQLVRYRIASYSQQSQRYVNMEDFRYIIPPSIEEDEELRGEFERVLEEIR
;
A
#
# COMPACT_ATOMS: atom_id res chain seq x y z
N MET A 1 15.55 -18.82 15.79
CA MET A 1 14.78 -17.94 14.88
C MET A 1 15.28 -16.50 15.03
N ARG A 2 15.00 -15.60 14.08
CA ARG A 2 15.42 -14.19 14.17
C ARG A 2 14.22 -13.26 14.13
N ALA A 3 14.21 -12.28 15.03
CA ALA A 3 13.31 -11.13 14.92
C ALA A 3 13.56 -10.40 13.59
N THR A 4 12.49 -9.87 13.00
CA THR A 4 12.57 -9.05 11.79
C THR A 4 11.84 -7.74 12.00
N GLU A 5 12.30 -6.71 11.32
CA GLU A 5 11.69 -5.38 11.33
C GLU A 5 10.88 -5.15 10.07
N LEU A 6 9.87 -4.28 10.18
CA LEU A 6 9.04 -3.84 9.06
C LEU A 6 9.92 -3.21 7.97
N HIS A 7 9.81 -3.74 6.76
CA HIS A 7 10.44 -3.16 5.59
C HIS A 7 9.39 -3.00 4.48
N VAL A 8 9.28 -1.78 3.97
CA VAL A 8 8.33 -1.41 2.93
C VAL A 8 9.08 -0.72 1.81
N GLU A 9 8.92 -1.24 0.60
CA GLU A 9 9.56 -0.70 -0.60
C GLU A 9 8.49 -0.43 -1.67
N LEU A 10 8.54 0.76 -2.27
CA LEU A 10 7.70 1.10 -3.42
C LEU A 10 8.32 0.50 -4.68
N LEU A 11 7.64 -0.48 -5.30
CA LEU A 11 8.11 -1.14 -6.52
C LEU A 11 7.68 -0.39 -7.79
N GLU A 12 6.44 0.11 -7.79
CA GLU A 12 5.85 0.78 -8.96
C GLU A 12 4.81 1.81 -8.49
N PHE A 13 4.70 2.89 -9.25
CA PHE A 13 3.63 3.87 -9.09
C PHE A 13 3.29 4.53 -10.43
N CYS A 14 2.07 5.05 -10.52
CA CYS A 14 1.64 5.86 -11.66
C CYS A 14 2.49 7.14 -11.80
N GLN A 15 3.44 7.13 -12.75
CA GLN A 15 4.41 8.21 -12.97
C GLN A 15 3.74 9.57 -13.25
N ASP A 16 2.69 9.57 -14.08
CA ASP A 16 1.98 10.78 -14.53
C ASP A 16 0.62 10.96 -13.81
N ALA A 17 0.55 10.67 -12.51
CA ALA A 17 -0.70 10.68 -11.74
C ALA A 17 -1.48 12.00 -11.86
N GLU A 18 -0.83 13.17 -11.75
CA GLU A 18 -1.52 14.46 -11.91
C GLU A 18 -2.17 14.61 -13.30
N ARG A 19 -1.48 14.13 -14.34
CA ARG A 19 -1.94 14.22 -15.71
C ARG A 19 -3.17 13.34 -15.92
N LEU A 20 -3.11 12.13 -15.38
CA LEU A 20 -4.18 11.13 -15.41
C LEU A 20 -5.41 11.64 -14.70
N LEU A 21 -5.23 12.13 -13.47
CA LEU A 21 -6.32 12.68 -12.69
C LEU A 21 -6.95 13.88 -13.39
N TYR A 22 -6.16 14.81 -13.91
CA TYR A 22 -6.72 15.99 -14.56
C TYR A 22 -7.56 15.62 -15.78
N ALA A 23 -7.07 14.71 -16.63
CA ALA A 23 -7.84 14.23 -17.79
C ALA A 23 -9.12 13.50 -17.35
N ALA A 24 -9.04 12.64 -16.33
CA ALA A 24 -10.19 11.90 -15.80
C ALA A 24 -11.26 12.84 -15.21
N TYR A 25 -10.85 13.79 -14.36
CA TYR A 25 -11.76 14.80 -13.80
C TYR A 25 -12.39 15.67 -14.90
N LYS A 26 -11.57 16.17 -15.84
CA LYS A 26 -12.08 17.06 -16.90
C LYS A 26 -13.03 16.35 -17.84
N GLN A 27 -12.83 15.06 -18.14
CA GLN A 27 -13.74 14.28 -18.99
C GLN A 27 -15.19 14.31 -18.49
N CYS A 28 -15.41 14.40 -17.17
CA CYS A 28 -16.75 14.47 -16.58
C CYS A 28 -17.46 15.81 -16.81
N TYR A 29 -16.71 16.88 -17.11
CA TYR A 29 -17.23 18.26 -17.20
C TYR A 29 -16.85 18.97 -18.51
N SER A 30 -16.27 18.25 -19.46
CA SER A 30 -15.77 18.77 -20.73
C SER A 30 -16.38 17.99 -21.89
N PRO A 31 -16.80 18.66 -22.98
CA PRO A 31 -17.22 17.98 -24.20
C PRO A 31 -16.04 17.36 -24.97
N ARG A 32 -14.80 17.69 -24.60
CA ARG A 32 -13.58 17.17 -25.23
C ARG A 32 -13.31 15.73 -24.82
N PHE A 33 -12.66 14.96 -25.69
CA PHE A 33 -12.26 13.59 -25.38
C PHE A 33 -11.04 13.54 -24.46
N ALA A 34 -11.02 12.61 -23.50
CA ALA A 34 -9.98 12.52 -22.46
C ALA A 34 -8.57 12.39 -23.04
N ALA A 35 -8.40 11.68 -24.16
CA ALA A 35 -7.08 11.56 -24.80
C ALA A 35 -6.59 12.88 -25.42
N GLU A 36 -7.50 13.79 -25.80
CA GLU A 36 -7.15 15.13 -26.28
C GLU A 36 -6.75 16.01 -25.09
N ILE A 37 -7.52 15.96 -24.00
CA ILE A 37 -7.20 16.66 -22.75
C ILE A 37 -5.84 16.19 -22.22
N TRP A 38 -5.57 14.88 -22.27
CA TRP A 38 -4.28 14.30 -21.91
C TRP A 38 -3.14 14.93 -22.73
N LYS A 39 -3.30 15.10 -24.04
CA LYS A 39 -2.26 15.71 -24.89
C LYS A 39 -2.07 17.20 -24.58
N GLU A 40 -3.14 17.91 -24.23
CA GLU A 40 -3.15 19.36 -24.03
C GLU A 40 -3.45 19.74 -22.57
N MET A 41 -2.46 19.53 -21.71
CA MET A 41 -2.60 19.69 -20.26
C MET A 41 -2.67 21.14 -19.78
N GLY A 42 -2.29 22.09 -20.63
CA GLY A 42 -2.17 23.51 -20.28
C GLY A 42 -1.12 23.78 -19.19
N ASP A 43 -1.32 24.87 -18.48
CA ASP A 43 -0.43 25.33 -17.40
C ASP A 43 -0.49 24.42 -16.15
N GLU A 44 0.68 24.07 -15.61
CA GLU A 44 0.82 23.20 -14.44
C GLU A 44 0.20 23.82 -13.17
N GLY A 45 0.34 25.13 -12.98
CA GLY A 45 -0.24 25.83 -11.84
C GLY A 45 -1.77 25.74 -11.82
N ARG A 46 -2.40 26.01 -12.97
CA ARG A 46 -3.85 25.86 -13.15
C ARG A 46 -4.32 24.42 -12.99
N ARG A 47 -3.57 23.45 -13.54
CA ARG A 47 -3.86 22.02 -13.38
C ARG A 47 -3.91 21.63 -11.92
N ARG A 48 -2.87 21.96 -11.14
CA ARG A 48 -2.81 21.64 -9.70
C ARG A 48 -3.88 22.36 -8.90
N ALA A 49 -4.21 23.61 -9.23
CA ALA A 49 -5.30 24.34 -8.58
C ALA A 49 -6.65 23.63 -8.80
N PHE A 50 -6.94 23.24 -10.04
CA PHE A 50 -8.13 22.48 -10.38
C PHE A 50 -8.19 21.13 -9.67
N LEU A 51 -7.09 20.36 -9.63
CA LEU A 51 -7.04 19.09 -8.91
C LEU A 51 -7.32 19.26 -7.41
N ARG A 52 -6.77 20.30 -6.78
CA ARG A 52 -7.06 20.60 -5.36
C ARG A 52 -8.53 20.91 -5.13
N GLU A 53 -9.16 21.68 -6.01
CA GLU A 53 -10.60 21.97 -5.94
C GLU A 53 -11.44 20.70 -6.07
N MET A 54 -11.12 19.81 -7.01
CA MET A 54 -11.84 18.55 -7.20
C MET A 54 -11.67 17.58 -6.02
N LEU A 55 -10.49 17.58 -5.40
CA LEU A 55 -10.26 16.83 -4.15
C LEU A 55 -11.11 17.39 -3.00
N ALA A 56 -11.14 18.73 -2.87
CA ALA A 56 -11.91 19.40 -1.82
C ALA A 56 -13.43 19.24 -1.98
N SER A 57 -13.92 19.03 -3.21
CA SER A 57 -15.35 18.80 -3.46
C SER A 57 -15.83 17.38 -3.09
N GLY A 58 -14.92 16.47 -2.75
CA GLY A 58 -15.24 15.07 -2.44
C GLY A 58 -15.47 14.18 -3.66
N HIS A 59 -15.12 14.63 -4.87
CA HIS A 59 -15.17 13.81 -6.08
C HIS A 59 -13.99 12.82 -6.10
N THR A 60 -14.11 11.69 -5.41
CA THR A 60 -12.98 10.77 -5.20
C THR A 60 -12.81 9.69 -6.26
N SER A 61 -13.81 9.41 -7.10
CA SER A 61 -13.74 8.28 -8.05
C SER A 61 -12.56 8.35 -9.03
N PRO A 62 -12.10 9.51 -9.54
CA PRO A 62 -10.93 9.53 -10.42
C PRO A 62 -9.62 9.14 -9.73
N LEU A 63 -9.56 9.20 -8.39
CA LEU A 63 -8.39 8.77 -7.62
C LEU A 63 -8.11 7.28 -7.79
N GLU A 64 -9.13 6.47 -8.09
CA GLU A 64 -9.00 5.03 -8.32
C GLU A 64 -8.17 4.68 -9.56
N HIS A 65 -7.94 5.65 -10.46
CA HIS A 65 -7.06 5.46 -11.63
C HIS A 65 -5.57 5.45 -11.26
N VAL A 66 -5.20 6.04 -10.12
CA VAL A 66 -3.81 6.10 -9.64
C VAL A 66 -3.52 4.88 -8.79
N LYS A 67 -2.44 4.17 -9.11
CA LYS A 67 -2.06 2.91 -8.48
C LYS A 67 -0.64 2.97 -7.95
N PHE A 68 -0.41 2.20 -6.89
CA PHE A 68 0.89 1.99 -6.26
C PHE A 68 1.05 0.50 -5.98
N THR A 69 2.28 0.00 -6.12
CA THR A 69 2.64 -1.37 -5.83
C THR A 69 3.78 -1.36 -4.82
N PHE A 70 3.58 -2.02 -3.69
CA PHE A 70 4.57 -2.11 -2.61
C PHE A 70 5.03 -3.55 -2.40
N ALA A 71 6.32 -3.73 -2.15
CA ALA A 71 6.84 -4.90 -1.45
C ALA A 71 6.77 -4.61 0.05
N ILE A 72 6.24 -5.56 0.81
CA ILE A 72 6.12 -5.46 2.27
C ILE A 72 6.65 -6.76 2.86
N GLU A 73 7.68 -6.67 3.69
CA GLU A 73 8.19 -7.78 4.49
C GLU A 73 8.36 -7.35 5.96
N GLY A 74 8.73 -8.31 6.80
CA GLY A 74 8.90 -8.03 8.23
C GLY A 74 7.59 -7.80 8.97
N VAL A 75 6.51 -8.43 8.50
CA VAL A 75 5.17 -8.32 9.09
C VAL A 75 4.68 -9.68 9.58
N SER A 76 3.84 -9.69 10.61
CA SER A 76 3.22 -10.92 11.09
C SER A 76 2.15 -11.45 10.12
N ARG A 77 1.87 -12.75 10.22
CA ARG A 77 0.71 -13.35 9.54
C ARG A 77 -0.61 -12.80 10.05
N ALA A 78 -0.68 -12.43 11.33
CA ALA A 78 -1.85 -11.76 11.90
C ALA A 78 -2.11 -10.41 11.19
N LEU A 79 -1.05 -9.60 10.97
CA LEU A 79 -1.15 -8.36 10.21
C LEU A 79 -1.59 -8.64 8.78
N SER A 80 -0.96 -9.58 8.09
CA SER A 80 -1.30 -9.88 6.69
C SER A 80 -2.74 -10.38 6.52
N HIS A 81 -3.29 -11.07 7.54
CA HIS A 81 -4.70 -11.47 7.59
C HIS A 81 -5.68 -10.30 7.75
N GLN A 82 -5.28 -9.21 8.43
CA GLN A 82 -6.08 -7.98 8.46
C GLN A 82 -5.94 -7.21 7.15
N LEU A 83 -4.72 -7.12 6.61
CA LEU A 83 -4.45 -6.37 5.39
C LEU A 83 -5.27 -6.87 4.20
N VAL A 84 -5.39 -8.18 3.99
CA VAL A 84 -6.16 -8.73 2.86
C VAL A 84 -7.67 -8.53 2.96
N ARG A 85 -8.18 -8.00 4.08
CA ARG A 85 -9.59 -7.63 4.22
C ARG A 85 -9.95 -6.37 3.43
N TYR A 86 -8.96 -5.56 3.05
CA TYR A 86 -9.15 -4.44 2.13
C TYR A 86 -9.27 -5.00 0.71
N ARG A 87 -10.53 -5.19 0.27
CA ARG A 87 -10.88 -5.88 -0.99
C ARG A 87 -10.58 -5.08 -2.25
N ILE A 88 -10.44 -3.76 -2.14
CA ILE A 88 -10.11 -2.87 -3.28
C ILE A 88 -8.58 -2.70 -3.35
N ALA A 89 -7.90 -3.82 -3.59
CA ALA A 89 -6.46 -3.93 -3.74
C ALA A 89 -6.14 -5.30 -4.37
N SER A 90 -4.88 -5.54 -4.70
CA SER A 90 -4.42 -6.82 -5.22
C SER A 90 -3.20 -7.29 -4.43
N TYR A 91 -3.16 -8.58 -4.08
CA TYR A 91 -2.17 -9.14 -3.18
C TYR A 91 -1.54 -10.39 -3.76
N SER A 92 -0.22 -10.49 -3.60
CA SER A 92 0.56 -11.72 -3.74
C SER A 92 1.29 -11.94 -2.42
N GLN A 93 1.00 -13.05 -1.75
CA GLN A 93 1.60 -13.36 -0.45
C GLN A 93 2.46 -14.61 -0.55
N GLN A 94 3.56 -14.61 0.21
CA GLN A 94 4.40 -15.80 0.34
C GLN A 94 3.56 -16.97 0.86
N SER A 95 3.59 -18.07 0.11
CA SER A 95 2.82 -19.28 0.42
C SER A 95 3.61 -20.20 1.33
N GLN A 96 3.10 -20.43 2.54
CA GLN A 96 3.62 -21.43 3.47
C GLN A 96 3.35 -22.87 3.02
N ARG A 97 2.59 -23.07 1.92
CA ARG A 97 2.42 -24.39 1.29
C ARG A 97 3.57 -24.77 0.36
N TYR A 98 4.35 -23.78 -0.10
CA TYR A 98 5.40 -23.97 -1.11
C TYR A 98 6.78 -23.51 -0.64
N VAL A 99 6.87 -22.59 0.32
CA VAL A 99 8.13 -22.11 0.88
C VAL A 99 8.40 -22.85 2.19
N ASN A 100 9.59 -23.44 2.31
CA ASN A 100 10.04 -24.06 3.55
C ASN A 100 10.14 -23.00 4.67
N MET A 101 9.55 -23.32 5.83
CA MET A 101 9.49 -22.44 6.99
C MET A 101 10.34 -22.93 8.17
N GLU A 102 11.23 -23.92 8.00
CA GLU A 102 12.09 -24.46 9.08
C GLU A 102 12.89 -23.38 9.83
N ASP A 103 13.25 -22.27 9.17
CA ASP A 103 13.92 -21.12 9.79
C ASP A 103 13.13 -19.82 9.58
N PHE A 104 11.85 -19.80 9.98
CA PHE A 104 11.04 -18.61 9.83
C PHE A 104 11.50 -17.43 10.71
N ARG A 105 11.33 -16.22 10.18
CA ARG A 105 11.49 -14.96 10.93
C ARG A 105 10.17 -14.59 11.61
N TYR A 106 10.25 -13.93 12.76
CA TYR A 106 9.08 -13.50 13.53
C TYR A 106 9.17 -12.03 13.92
N ILE A 107 8.06 -11.45 14.37
CA ILE A 107 8.04 -10.12 14.98
C ILE A 107 7.63 -10.26 16.45
N ILE A 108 8.18 -9.40 17.31
CA ILE A 108 7.71 -9.24 18.68
C ILE A 108 6.71 -8.07 18.66
N PRO A 109 5.46 -8.26 19.09
CA PRO A 109 4.52 -7.15 19.22
C PRO A 109 5.06 -6.07 20.17
N PRO A 110 4.87 -4.77 19.91
CA PRO A 110 5.36 -3.70 20.78
C PRO A 110 4.90 -3.85 22.24
N SER A 111 3.67 -4.31 22.45
CA SER A 111 3.11 -4.56 23.78
C SER A 111 3.77 -5.71 24.56
N ILE A 112 4.49 -6.60 23.86
CA ILE A 112 5.27 -7.68 24.47
C ILE A 112 6.72 -7.25 24.64
N GLU A 113 7.25 -6.44 23.71
CA GLU A 113 8.65 -5.98 23.73
C GLU A 113 9.00 -5.13 24.95
N GLU A 114 8.04 -4.35 25.47
CA GLU A 114 8.22 -3.47 26.64
C GLU A 114 8.25 -4.23 27.99
N ASP A 115 7.86 -5.50 28.03
CA ASP A 115 7.75 -6.32 29.24
C ASP A 115 8.72 -7.50 29.15
N GLU A 116 9.76 -7.50 30.00
CA GLU A 116 10.81 -8.53 29.99
C GLU A 116 10.27 -9.94 30.25
N GLU A 117 9.24 -10.09 31.09
CA GLU A 117 8.64 -11.39 31.41
C GLU A 117 7.85 -11.92 30.21
N LEU A 118 6.99 -11.08 29.62
CA LEU A 118 6.21 -11.46 28.43
C LEU A 118 7.11 -11.73 27.23
N ARG A 119 8.15 -10.93 27.05
CA ARG A 119 9.16 -11.14 26.01
C ARG A 119 9.87 -12.46 26.18
N GLY A 120 10.34 -12.78 27.39
CA GLY A 120 11.02 -14.03 27.68
C GLY A 120 10.14 -15.25 27.40
N GLU A 121 8.86 -15.18 27.80
CA GLU A 121 7.89 -16.25 27.52
C GLU A 121 7.61 -16.40 26.01
N PHE A 122 7.48 -15.29 25.29
CA PHE A 122 7.27 -15.30 23.85
C PHE A 122 8.46 -15.92 23.10
N GLU A 123 9.69 -15.53 23.45
CA GLU A 123 10.92 -16.08 22.87
C GLU A 123 11.06 -17.58 23.19
N ARG A 124 10.75 -18.01 24.42
CA ARG A 124 10.74 -19.43 24.83
C ARG A 124 9.80 -20.27 23.97
N VAL A 125 8.54 -19.82 23.82
CA VAL A 125 7.55 -20.53 23.01
C VAL A 125 7.99 -20.63 21.54
N LEU A 126 8.59 -19.57 21.00
CA LEU A 126 9.12 -19.59 19.63
C LEU A 126 10.28 -20.57 19.43
N GLU A 127 11.12 -20.76 20.44
CA GLU A 127 12.18 -21.78 20.42
C GLU A 127 11.62 -23.22 20.47
N GLU A 128 10.52 -23.44 21.20
CA GLU A 128 9.87 -24.74 21.33
C GLU A 128 9.13 -25.19 20.05
N ILE A 129 8.48 -24.25 19.35
CA ILE A 129 7.72 -24.55 18.13
C ILE A 129 8.57 -24.57 16.85
N ARG A 130 9.90 -24.58 17.02
CA ARG A 130 10.86 -24.72 15.92
C ARG A 130 10.57 -25.94 15.04
#